data_AF-A0A2M7A1D4-F1
#
_entry.id   AF-A0A2M7A1D4-F1
#
_cell.length_a   1.000
_cell.length_b   1.000
_cell.length_c   1.000
_cell.angle_alpha   90.00
_cell.angle_beta   90.00
_cell.angle_gamma   90.00
#
_symmetry.space_group_name_H-M   'P 1'
#
loop_
_entity.id
_entity.type
_entity.pdbx_description
1 polymer ?
#
loop_
_entity_poly.entity_id
_entity_poly.type
_entity_poly.pdbx_seq_one_letter_code
_entity_poly.pdbx_strand_id
1 'polypeptide(L)'
;MKLRKSAVFGSILFIFSSFFLMSCSNFFLFTSKAKSNKDISDKDIISDEVEGGRSRKDPFLQKKRPFSELSDDFFVYLLENEPETIGSLSVGYPNSGSLVNGVQMPEDPRWDVVNSQESWGTTETAKFIITVADKISKKFPDADKIHIGDISYKDGGRLGRHVSHQAGRDVDLGWYYKNGSNQWWTKASKSNLDLEKSWTFIRSVITDTDVEMILIDKGVQEILYNYALNIGENKAWLDDIFQYPKRNNRAIIRHAKGHRTHMHVRFYNPIAQEAGRRAYTYLVDNKLIQPTRSYAHHKVKKGQTLGYLAKDYRTSVSAIKQANSLKSNVIRAGKLYRIPQKSGIKMVQEPISIPERRLPSLVLAD
;
A
#
# COMPACT_ATOMS: atom_id res chain seq x y z
N MET A 1 12.77 -58.73 13.57
CA MET A 1 11.29 -58.82 13.69
C MET A 1 10.70 -57.48 13.27
N LYS A 2 9.92 -57.48 12.19
CA LYS A 2 9.23 -56.31 11.61
C LYS A 2 8.06 -55.89 12.52
N LEU A 3 7.67 -54.63 12.49
CA LEU A 3 6.35 -54.19 11.98
C LEU A 3 6.30 -52.67 11.77
N ARG A 4 5.57 -52.29 10.71
CA ARG A 4 5.36 -50.96 10.12
C ARG A 4 3.84 -50.68 10.14
N LYS A 5 3.48 -49.44 9.75
CA LYS A 5 2.22 -48.96 9.11
C LYS A 5 1.07 -48.62 10.07
N SER A 6 0.15 -47.68 9.84
CA SER A 6 0.01 -46.48 8.98
C SER A 6 -1.36 -45.81 9.29
N ALA A 7 -1.48 -44.52 8.93
CA ALA A 7 -2.65 -43.61 8.80
C ALA A 7 -4.09 -44.16 8.69
N VAL A 8 -5.10 -43.33 9.02
CA VAL A 8 -6.34 -43.05 8.24
C VAL A 8 -7.04 -41.73 8.70
N PHE A 9 -7.62 -41.04 7.71
CA PHE A 9 -8.47 -39.84 7.66
C PHE A 9 -9.84 -39.94 8.38
N GLY A 10 -10.46 -38.79 8.65
CA GLY A 10 -11.90 -38.69 8.97
C GLY A 10 -12.46 -37.28 8.76
N SER A 11 -13.21 -37.10 7.67
CA SER A 11 -13.99 -35.92 7.29
C SER A 11 -15.27 -35.80 8.12
N ILE A 12 -15.72 -34.58 8.47
CA ILE A 12 -17.10 -34.34 8.90
C ILE A 12 -17.66 -33.10 8.18
N LEU A 13 -18.84 -33.31 7.59
CA LEU A 13 -19.67 -32.42 6.78
C LEU A 13 -20.80 -31.83 7.65
N PHE A 14 -21.21 -30.61 7.27
CA PHE A 14 -22.32 -29.77 7.76
C PHE A 14 -23.65 -30.47 8.15
N ILE A 15 -24.32 -29.94 9.19
CA ILE A 15 -25.79 -29.90 9.33
C ILE A 15 -26.23 -28.57 9.99
N PHE A 16 -27.22 -27.91 9.37
CA PHE A 16 -27.99 -26.74 9.83
C PHE A 16 -29.06 -27.10 10.88
N SER A 17 -29.38 -26.17 11.80
CA SER A 17 -30.67 -26.07 12.52
C SER A 17 -30.68 -24.73 13.30
N SER A 18 -31.34 -23.69 12.78
CA SER A 18 -32.73 -23.26 13.08
C SER A 18 -32.94 -22.49 14.38
N PHE A 19 -33.30 -21.21 14.20
CA PHE A 19 -34.33 -20.43 14.92
C PHE A 19 -34.44 -20.53 16.45
N PHE A 20 -34.22 -19.39 17.12
CA PHE A 20 -34.99 -19.02 18.31
C PHE A 20 -35.35 -17.53 18.31
N LEU A 21 -36.65 -17.25 18.39
CA LEU A 21 -37.27 -15.97 18.69
C LEU A 21 -37.26 -15.74 20.21
N MET A 22 -36.91 -14.54 20.66
CA MET A 22 -37.37 -13.96 21.94
C MET A 22 -37.06 -12.45 21.89
N SER A 23 -38.03 -11.59 21.60
CA SER A 23 -39.05 -11.02 22.49
C SER A 23 -38.65 -9.61 22.94
N CYS A 24 -39.39 -8.63 22.44
CA CYS A 24 -39.38 -7.24 22.86
C CYS A 24 -39.72 -7.07 24.35
N SER A 25 -39.05 -6.13 25.01
CA SER A 25 -39.63 -5.02 25.82
C SER A 25 -38.69 -4.68 26.98
N ASN A 26 -38.09 -3.48 26.97
CA ASN A 26 -38.52 -2.46 27.94
C ASN A 26 -37.94 -1.09 27.64
N PHE A 27 -38.87 -0.15 27.69
CA PHE A 27 -38.80 1.28 27.53
C PHE A 27 -38.11 1.90 28.76
N PHE A 28 -37.17 2.83 28.57
CA PHE A 28 -36.92 3.86 29.59
C PHE A 28 -36.67 5.20 28.90
N LEU A 29 -37.55 6.15 29.22
CA LEU A 29 -37.51 7.54 28.80
C LEU A 29 -36.33 8.25 29.46
N PHE A 30 -35.57 9.00 28.66
CA PHE A 30 -34.91 10.22 29.13
C PHE A 30 -35.22 11.35 28.16
N THR A 31 -35.90 12.38 28.68
CA THR A 31 -36.21 13.62 27.99
C THR A 31 -35.14 14.66 28.32
N SER A 32 -34.66 15.39 27.32
CA SER A 32 -33.95 16.66 27.53
C SER A 32 -34.01 17.53 26.26
N LYS A 33 -35.10 18.31 26.19
CA LYS A 33 -35.19 19.72 25.74
C LYS A 33 -34.17 20.20 24.69
N ALA A 34 -34.56 20.17 23.42
CA ALA A 34 -34.02 21.06 22.39
C ALA A 34 -34.84 22.38 22.38
N LYS A 35 -34.16 23.53 22.43
CA LYS A 35 -34.77 24.85 22.21
C LYS A 35 -34.68 25.22 20.74
N SER A 36 -35.81 25.64 20.19
CA SER A 36 -36.01 26.24 18.87
C SER A 36 -35.60 27.72 18.82
N ASN A 37 -35.14 28.18 17.67
CA ASN A 37 -35.42 29.50 17.06
C ASN A 37 -35.06 29.37 15.56
N LYS A 38 -36.04 29.24 14.66
CA LYS A 38 -36.80 30.29 13.93
C LYS A 38 -35.98 31.12 12.93
N ASP A 39 -36.31 30.86 11.67
CA ASP A 39 -36.59 31.77 10.55
C ASP A 39 -35.53 32.80 10.14
N ILE A 40 -34.89 32.57 8.98
CA ILE A 40 -34.63 33.63 7.97
C ILE A 40 -34.89 33.05 6.58
N SER A 41 -35.57 33.87 5.78
CA SER A 41 -36.40 33.62 4.61
C SER A 41 -35.68 33.41 3.27
N ASP A 42 -36.39 32.72 2.38
CA ASP A 42 -36.26 32.80 0.92
C ASP A 42 -36.23 34.24 0.40
N LYS A 43 -35.19 34.55 -0.38
CA LYS A 43 -35.21 35.30 -1.65
C LYS A 43 -33.78 35.67 -1.99
N ASP A 44 -33.17 34.90 -2.89
CA ASP A 44 -32.70 35.46 -4.16
C ASP A 44 -32.58 34.34 -5.19
N ILE A 45 -33.49 34.45 -6.15
CA ILE A 45 -33.56 33.73 -7.41
C ILE A 45 -32.39 34.21 -8.26
N ILE A 46 -31.60 33.29 -8.82
CA ILE A 46 -31.19 33.29 -10.23
C ILE A 46 -30.89 31.84 -10.59
N SER A 47 -31.76 31.33 -11.46
CA SER A 47 -31.55 30.17 -12.31
C SER A 47 -30.28 30.34 -13.13
N ASP A 48 -29.46 29.29 -13.22
CA ASP A 48 -28.93 28.84 -14.51
C ASP A 48 -28.42 27.41 -14.35
N GLU A 49 -29.16 26.51 -15.01
CA GLU A 49 -28.71 25.17 -15.32
C GLU A 49 -27.44 25.26 -16.17
N VAL A 50 -26.34 24.70 -15.67
CA VAL A 50 -25.25 24.24 -16.53
C VAL A 50 -25.03 22.76 -16.21
N GLU A 51 -25.76 21.92 -16.92
CA GLU A 51 -25.33 20.55 -17.18
C GLU A 51 -23.96 20.60 -17.88
N GLY A 52 -22.91 20.09 -17.22
CA GLY A 52 -21.60 20.09 -17.83
C GLY A 52 -20.52 19.45 -16.98
N GLY A 53 -20.35 18.14 -17.12
CA GLY A 53 -19.21 17.40 -16.58
C GLY A 53 -19.62 16.28 -15.63
N ARG A 54 -19.99 15.12 -16.19
CA ARG A 54 -19.98 13.86 -15.43
C ARG A 54 -18.52 13.57 -15.02
N SER A 55 -18.10 14.11 -13.88
CA SER A 55 -17.00 13.57 -13.10
C SER A 55 -17.27 12.08 -12.95
N ARG A 56 -16.40 11.22 -13.49
CA ARG A 56 -16.49 9.78 -13.22
C ARG A 56 -16.37 9.64 -11.71
N LYS A 57 -17.48 9.27 -11.05
CA LYS A 57 -17.46 8.86 -9.66
C LYS A 57 -16.46 7.71 -9.56
N ASP A 58 -15.30 7.99 -8.96
CA ASP A 58 -14.30 6.95 -8.70
C ASP A 58 -14.97 5.89 -7.81
N PRO A 59 -15.08 4.63 -8.27
CA PRO A 59 -15.77 3.58 -7.52
C PRO A 59 -15.11 3.28 -6.17
N PHE A 60 -13.87 3.76 -5.92
CA PHE A 60 -13.18 3.65 -4.64
C PHE A 60 -13.36 4.87 -3.71
N LEU A 61 -13.88 6.00 -4.20
CA LEU A 61 -14.06 7.24 -3.42
C LEU A 61 -15.43 7.38 -2.74
N GLN A 62 -16.30 6.36 -2.79
CA GLN A 62 -17.48 6.34 -1.90
C GLN A 62 -17.03 6.07 -0.45
N LYS A 63 -16.75 7.20 0.18
CA LYS A 63 -16.18 7.52 1.48
C LYS A 63 -16.95 6.98 2.70
N LYS A 64 -17.41 5.73 2.73
CA LYS A 64 -17.58 5.04 4.01
C LYS A 64 -16.20 4.55 4.42
N ARG A 65 -15.53 5.31 5.31
CA ARG A 65 -14.30 4.84 5.94
C ARG A 65 -14.65 3.53 6.64
N PRO A 66 -14.09 2.38 6.23
CA PRO A 66 -14.39 1.11 6.87
C PRO A 66 -14.16 1.25 8.36
N PHE A 67 -15.07 0.68 9.15
CA PHE A 67 -15.04 0.71 10.60
C PHE A 67 -15.24 2.08 11.27
N SER A 68 -15.30 3.20 10.54
CA SER A 68 -15.44 4.54 11.15
C SER A 68 -16.70 4.74 12.01
N GLU A 69 -17.74 3.94 11.76
CA GLU A 69 -18.98 3.93 12.54
C GLU A 69 -18.90 3.01 13.78
N LEU A 70 -17.89 2.14 13.89
CA LEU A 70 -17.75 1.21 15.02
C LEU A 70 -17.07 1.90 16.21
N SER A 71 -17.52 1.64 17.44
CA SER A 71 -16.75 1.99 18.64
C SER A 71 -15.43 1.20 18.69
N ASP A 72 -14.42 1.72 19.39
CA ASP A 72 -13.15 1.01 19.56
C ASP A 72 -13.35 -0.31 20.31
N ASP A 73 -14.21 -0.36 21.32
CA ASP A 73 -14.54 -1.59 22.05
C ASP A 73 -15.15 -2.66 21.14
N PHE A 74 -16.08 -2.28 20.26
CA PHE A 74 -16.68 -3.23 19.33
C PHE A 74 -15.69 -3.65 18.22
N PHE A 75 -14.81 -2.75 17.78
CA PHE A 75 -13.74 -3.11 16.86
C PHE A 75 -12.77 -4.12 17.47
N VAL A 76 -12.40 -3.95 18.75
CA VAL A 76 -11.58 -4.94 19.49
C VAL A 76 -12.33 -6.25 19.67
N TYR A 77 -13.63 -6.21 19.97
CA TYR A 77 -14.46 -7.41 20.02
C TYR A 77 -14.41 -8.20 18.70
N LEU A 78 -14.53 -7.52 17.55
CA LEU A 78 -14.40 -8.16 16.24
C LEU A 78 -12.99 -8.71 16.00
N LEU A 79 -11.94 -7.99 16.39
CA LEU A 79 -10.56 -8.50 16.30
C LEU A 79 -10.34 -9.78 17.11
N GLU A 80 -10.99 -9.89 18.26
CA GLU A 80 -10.86 -11.03 19.18
C GLU A 80 -11.69 -12.23 18.72
N ASN A 81 -12.92 -11.99 18.27
CA ASN A 81 -13.94 -13.03 18.12
C ASN A 81 -14.26 -13.35 16.65
N GLU A 82 -14.08 -12.38 15.74
CA GLU A 82 -14.42 -12.51 14.32
C GLU A 82 -13.33 -11.85 13.42
N PRO A 83 -12.03 -12.18 13.60
CA PRO A 83 -10.91 -11.46 12.98
C PRO A 83 -10.95 -11.45 11.44
N GLU A 84 -11.58 -12.44 10.83
CA GLU A 84 -11.81 -12.52 9.39
C GLU A 84 -12.70 -11.39 8.85
N THR A 85 -13.60 -10.84 9.67
CA THR A 85 -14.50 -9.74 9.28
C THR A 85 -13.77 -8.41 9.12
N ILE A 86 -12.63 -8.24 9.81
CA ILE A 86 -11.77 -7.05 9.72
C ILE A 86 -10.88 -7.12 8.47
N GLY A 87 -10.57 -8.33 7.99
CA GLY A 87 -9.69 -8.56 6.85
C GLY A 87 -8.21 -8.36 7.19
N SER A 88 -7.40 -8.05 6.17
CA SER A 88 -5.96 -7.84 6.31
C SER A 88 -5.62 -6.46 6.88
N LEU A 89 -4.65 -6.37 7.78
CA LEU A 89 -4.20 -5.14 8.42
C LEU A 89 -2.77 -4.80 7.99
N SER A 90 -2.56 -3.55 7.61
CA SER A 90 -1.24 -2.96 7.41
C SER A 90 -0.89 -2.15 8.65
N VAL A 91 -0.06 -2.70 9.53
CA VAL A 91 0.24 -2.10 10.83
C VAL A 91 1.57 -1.38 10.80
N GLY A 92 1.60 -0.13 11.24
CA GLY A 92 2.83 0.67 11.31
C GLY A 92 3.30 1.21 9.95
N TYR A 93 4.61 1.36 9.79
CA TYR A 93 5.20 1.95 8.60
C TYR A 93 5.68 0.88 7.61
N PRO A 94 5.77 1.18 6.30
CA PRO A 94 6.32 0.27 5.29
C PRO A 94 7.70 -0.32 5.62
N ASN A 95 8.48 0.39 6.43
CA ASN A 95 9.86 0.07 6.82
C ASN A 95 10.04 -0.21 8.33
N SER A 96 8.94 -0.37 9.06
CA SER A 96 8.89 -0.76 10.46
C SER A 96 7.47 -1.19 10.79
N GLY A 97 6.95 -2.17 10.06
CA GLY A 97 5.55 -2.55 10.12
C GLY A 97 5.38 -4.05 10.25
N SER A 98 4.11 -4.43 10.36
CA SER A 98 3.65 -5.81 10.41
C SER A 98 2.46 -5.96 9.47
N LEU A 99 2.28 -7.17 8.99
CA LEU A 99 1.08 -7.59 8.28
C LEU A 99 0.32 -8.55 9.21
N VAL A 100 -0.96 -8.29 9.43
CA VAL A 100 -1.83 -9.21 10.17
C VAL A 100 -2.96 -9.63 9.24
N ASN A 101 -3.34 -10.91 9.27
CA ASN A 101 -4.34 -11.48 8.36
C ASN A 101 -4.01 -11.20 6.88
N GLY A 102 -2.72 -11.25 6.54
CA GLY A 102 -2.23 -11.07 5.17
C GLY A 102 -2.76 -12.15 4.23
N VAL A 103 -2.95 -11.78 2.97
CA VAL A 103 -3.29 -12.71 1.90
C VAL A 103 -2.05 -12.98 1.05
N GLN A 104 -1.84 -14.24 0.70
CA GLN A 104 -0.82 -14.60 -0.29
C GLN A 104 -1.32 -14.20 -1.67
N MET A 105 -0.41 -13.72 -2.54
CA MET A 105 -0.76 -13.47 -3.93
C MET A 105 -1.27 -14.77 -4.57
N PRO A 106 -2.48 -14.78 -5.16
CA PRO A 106 -3.05 -16.01 -5.72
C PRO A 106 -2.30 -16.45 -6.99
N GLU A 107 -2.43 -17.73 -7.31
CA GLU A 107 -2.06 -18.26 -8.61
C GLU A 107 -2.99 -17.69 -9.69
N ASP A 108 -2.42 -17.30 -10.83
CA ASP A 108 -3.17 -16.74 -11.94
C ASP A 108 -2.37 -16.86 -13.24
N PRO A 109 -3.01 -17.12 -14.39
CA PRO A 109 -2.31 -17.22 -15.68
C PRO A 109 -1.63 -15.92 -16.13
N ARG A 110 -1.96 -14.75 -15.57
CA ARG A 110 -1.43 -13.44 -16.00
C ARG A 110 -0.10 -13.06 -15.35
N TRP A 111 0.34 -13.81 -14.34
CA TRP A 111 1.61 -13.53 -13.67
C TRP A 111 2.32 -14.80 -13.20
N ASP A 112 3.61 -14.66 -12.93
CA ASP A 112 4.39 -15.66 -12.21
C ASP A 112 4.83 -15.05 -10.87
N VAL A 113 4.56 -15.77 -9.77
CA VAL A 113 5.04 -15.39 -8.43
C VAL A 113 6.46 -15.91 -8.26
N VAL A 114 7.41 -15.00 -8.05
CA VAL A 114 8.84 -15.33 -7.97
C VAL A 114 9.18 -16.10 -6.70
N ASN A 115 8.68 -15.63 -5.55
CA ASN A 115 8.84 -16.30 -4.27
C ASN A 115 7.54 -16.23 -3.47
N SER A 116 6.84 -17.35 -3.40
CA SER A 116 5.55 -17.44 -2.71
C SER A 116 5.65 -17.11 -1.21
N GLN A 117 6.80 -17.37 -0.57
CA GLN A 117 7.03 -17.09 0.86
C GLN A 117 7.11 -15.60 1.19
N GLU A 118 7.36 -14.76 0.19
CA GLU A 118 7.55 -13.32 0.33
C GLU A 118 6.52 -12.52 -0.47
N SER A 119 5.46 -13.20 -0.94
CA SER A 119 4.37 -12.64 -1.75
C SER A 119 3.08 -12.43 -0.94
N TRP A 120 3.21 -12.12 0.35
CA TRP A 120 2.06 -11.85 1.22
C TRP A 120 1.82 -10.35 1.34
N GLY A 121 0.58 -9.92 1.16
CA GLY A 121 0.17 -8.53 1.19
C GLY A 121 -1.19 -8.33 1.84
N THR A 122 -1.68 -7.09 1.80
CA THR A 122 -3.08 -6.84 2.14
C THR A 122 -3.99 -7.29 1.00
N THR A 123 -5.26 -7.51 1.33
CA THR A 123 -6.32 -7.76 0.35
C THR A 123 -6.42 -6.64 -0.70
N GLU A 124 -6.22 -5.38 -0.30
CA GLU A 124 -6.19 -4.24 -1.22
C GLU A 124 -5.03 -4.33 -2.21
N THR A 125 -3.83 -4.68 -1.76
CA THR A 125 -2.67 -4.85 -2.66
C THR A 125 -2.92 -5.95 -3.69
N ALA A 126 -3.43 -7.12 -3.26
CA ALA A 126 -3.78 -8.18 -4.20
C ALA A 126 -4.85 -7.72 -5.22
N LYS A 127 -5.91 -7.05 -4.75
CA LYS A 127 -6.98 -6.52 -5.60
C LYS A 127 -6.50 -5.48 -6.60
N PHE A 128 -5.60 -4.58 -6.20
CA PHE A 128 -5.01 -3.59 -7.11
C PHE A 128 -4.17 -4.26 -8.19
N ILE A 129 -3.39 -5.28 -7.86
CA ILE A 129 -2.62 -6.05 -8.86
C ILE A 129 -3.57 -6.77 -9.83
N ILE A 130 -4.62 -7.43 -9.33
CA ILE A 130 -5.65 -8.08 -10.16
C ILE A 130 -6.31 -7.06 -11.11
N THR A 131 -6.69 -5.89 -10.59
CA THR A 131 -7.34 -4.82 -11.37
C THR A 131 -6.46 -4.35 -12.52
N VAL A 132 -5.15 -4.16 -12.25
CA VAL A 132 -4.20 -3.75 -13.29
C VAL A 132 -3.97 -4.88 -14.30
N ALA A 133 -3.84 -6.11 -13.85
CA ALA A 133 -3.67 -7.28 -14.70
C ALA A 133 -4.90 -7.52 -15.62
N ASP A 134 -6.12 -7.34 -15.11
CA ASP A 134 -7.36 -7.37 -15.91
C ASP A 134 -7.33 -6.34 -17.05
N LYS A 135 -6.81 -5.15 -16.77
CA LYS A 135 -6.73 -4.09 -17.77
C LYS A 135 -5.72 -4.41 -18.86
N ILE A 136 -4.59 -5.02 -18.47
CA ILE A 136 -3.59 -5.49 -19.43
C ILE A 136 -4.14 -6.63 -20.27
N SER A 137 -4.71 -7.68 -19.67
CA SER A 137 -5.21 -8.84 -20.44
C SER A 137 -6.34 -8.45 -21.39
N LYS A 138 -7.19 -7.49 -21.02
CA LYS A 138 -8.24 -6.96 -21.91
C LYS A 138 -7.66 -6.20 -23.10
N LYS A 139 -6.60 -5.41 -22.91
CA LYS A 139 -5.98 -4.63 -24.00
C LYS A 139 -5.01 -5.48 -24.84
N PHE A 140 -4.34 -6.43 -24.21
CA PHE A 140 -3.31 -7.29 -24.79
C PHE A 140 -3.57 -8.74 -24.37
N PRO A 141 -4.47 -9.45 -25.07
CA PRO A 141 -4.80 -10.84 -24.74
C PRO A 141 -3.58 -11.78 -24.77
N ASP A 142 -2.62 -11.49 -25.65
CA ASP A 142 -1.37 -12.25 -25.81
C ASP A 142 -0.21 -11.68 -24.98
N ALA A 143 -0.48 -10.88 -23.96
CA ALA A 143 0.57 -10.38 -23.09
C ALA A 143 1.25 -11.52 -22.32
N ASP A 144 2.57 -11.53 -22.32
CA ASP A 144 3.32 -12.43 -21.46
C ASP A 144 3.00 -12.18 -19.98
N LYS A 145 3.30 -13.16 -19.13
CA LYS A 145 3.11 -13.04 -17.68
C LYS A 145 4.01 -11.96 -17.08
N ILE A 146 3.45 -11.10 -16.24
CA ILE A 146 4.28 -10.21 -15.42
C ILE A 146 4.84 -10.98 -14.22
N HIS A 147 6.06 -10.66 -13.77
CA HIS A 147 6.57 -11.20 -12.52
C HIS A 147 6.05 -10.43 -11.31
N ILE A 148 5.52 -11.14 -10.32
CA ILE A 148 5.26 -10.62 -8.97
C ILE A 148 6.42 -11.05 -8.09
N GLY A 149 7.22 -10.07 -7.69
CA GLY A 149 8.32 -10.23 -6.76
C GLY A 149 7.88 -10.11 -5.31
N ASP A 150 8.72 -9.44 -4.55
CA ASP A 150 8.59 -9.32 -3.11
C ASP A 150 7.44 -8.38 -2.73
N ILE A 151 6.59 -8.80 -1.80
CA ILE A 151 5.54 -8.00 -1.16
C ILE A 151 5.87 -7.85 0.33
N SER A 152 5.79 -8.94 1.09
CA SER A 152 6.27 -9.08 2.45
C SER A 152 6.21 -10.55 2.89
N TYR A 153 6.78 -10.89 4.05
CA TYR A 153 6.49 -12.17 4.69
C TYR A 153 5.02 -12.25 5.13
N LYS A 154 4.53 -13.47 5.43
CA LYS A 154 3.17 -13.71 5.91
C LYS A 154 2.71 -12.77 7.03
N ASP A 155 3.59 -12.52 8.00
CA ASP A 155 3.33 -11.63 9.15
C ASP A 155 4.01 -10.25 8.99
N GLY A 156 4.52 -9.94 7.79
CA GLY A 156 5.25 -8.73 7.49
C GLY A 156 6.62 -8.68 8.16
N GLY A 157 6.99 -7.52 8.70
CA GLY A 157 8.28 -7.33 9.37
C GLY A 157 9.46 -7.24 8.40
N ARG A 158 10.67 -7.15 8.96
CA ARG A 158 11.87 -6.80 8.18
C ARG A 158 12.26 -7.90 7.19
N LEU A 159 12.14 -7.58 5.91
CA LEU A 159 12.70 -8.34 4.80
C LEU A 159 14.15 -7.92 4.54
N GLY A 160 15.13 -8.80 4.81
CA GLY A 160 16.54 -8.42 5.01
C GLY A 160 17.23 -7.65 3.88
N ARG A 161 16.81 -7.88 2.63
CA ARG A 161 17.34 -7.22 1.42
C ARG A 161 16.66 -5.89 1.10
N HIS A 162 15.58 -5.57 1.80
CA HIS A 162 14.70 -4.43 1.53
C HIS A 162 14.68 -3.42 2.68
N VAL A 163 14.43 -2.14 2.34
CA VAL A 163 14.22 -1.09 3.34
C VAL A 163 12.77 -1.07 3.81
N SER A 164 11.82 -1.31 2.90
CA SER A 164 10.38 -1.43 3.17
C SER A 164 9.90 -2.88 3.05
N HIS A 165 8.70 -3.15 2.50
CA HIS A 165 8.13 -4.51 2.41
C HIS A 165 7.78 -5.16 3.75
N GLN A 166 7.41 -4.35 4.75
CA GLN A 166 7.14 -4.87 6.10
C GLN A 166 5.66 -4.89 6.46
N ALA A 167 4.81 -4.17 5.73
CA ALA A 167 3.40 -3.97 6.09
C ALA A 167 2.43 -4.40 4.97
N GLY A 168 2.87 -5.26 4.06
CA GLY A 168 2.04 -5.85 3.00
C GLY A 168 1.49 -4.88 1.95
N ARG A 169 2.06 -3.68 1.81
CA ARG A 169 1.58 -2.62 0.90
C ARG A 169 2.62 -2.08 -0.08
N ASP A 170 3.80 -2.69 -0.09
CA ASP A 170 4.82 -2.52 -1.13
C ASP A 170 4.83 -3.80 -1.98
N VAL A 171 5.10 -3.69 -3.29
CA VAL A 171 5.28 -4.84 -4.19
C VAL A 171 6.35 -4.52 -5.24
N ASP A 172 7.25 -5.49 -5.50
CA ASP A 172 8.16 -5.45 -6.63
C ASP A 172 7.53 -6.14 -7.85
N LEU A 173 7.45 -5.44 -8.97
CA LEU A 173 6.81 -5.91 -10.20
C LEU A 173 7.81 -5.92 -11.35
N GLY A 174 7.78 -6.98 -12.16
CA GLY A 174 8.60 -7.10 -13.37
C GLY A 174 8.19 -6.12 -14.47
N TRP A 175 8.88 -6.21 -15.62
CA TRP A 175 8.57 -5.42 -16.81
C TRP A 175 7.98 -6.30 -17.91
N TYR A 176 7.28 -5.70 -18.88
CA TYR A 176 6.96 -6.35 -20.14
C TYR A 176 8.09 -6.11 -21.15
N TYR A 177 8.51 -7.15 -21.86
CA TYR A 177 9.59 -7.11 -22.84
C TYR A 177 9.10 -7.52 -24.24
N LYS A 178 9.73 -6.99 -25.29
CA LYS A 178 9.28 -7.18 -26.69
C LYS A 178 9.22 -8.64 -27.17
N ASN A 179 10.07 -9.50 -26.62
CA ASN A 179 10.24 -10.89 -27.06
C ASN A 179 9.92 -11.90 -25.95
N GLY A 180 9.05 -11.52 -24.99
CA GLY A 180 8.69 -12.39 -23.86
C GLY A 180 9.86 -12.78 -22.95
N SER A 181 10.97 -12.02 -22.98
CA SER A 181 12.15 -12.27 -22.14
C SER A 181 11.83 -11.94 -20.67
N ASN A 182 11.08 -12.80 -20.00
CA ASN A 182 10.64 -12.61 -18.63
C ASN A 182 11.57 -13.32 -17.65
N GLN A 183 12.88 -13.11 -17.76
CA GLN A 183 13.75 -13.52 -16.65
C GLN A 183 13.64 -12.49 -15.54
N TRP A 184 13.29 -12.96 -14.33
CA TRP A 184 13.39 -12.17 -13.11
C TRP A 184 14.81 -11.57 -13.03
N TRP A 185 14.90 -10.25 -12.81
CA TRP A 185 16.13 -9.42 -12.84
C TRP A 185 16.65 -8.91 -14.19
N THR A 186 15.95 -9.12 -15.30
CA THR A 186 16.33 -8.47 -16.57
C THR A 186 16.33 -6.94 -16.40
N LYS A 187 17.39 -6.25 -16.86
CA LYS A 187 17.45 -4.79 -16.80
C LYS A 187 16.65 -4.20 -17.96
N ALA A 188 15.71 -3.31 -17.63
CA ALA A 188 14.97 -2.53 -18.60
C ALA A 188 15.88 -1.61 -19.42
N SER A 189 15.61 -1.49 -20.72
CA SER A 189 16.31 -0.63 -21.66
C SER A 189 15.40 -0.26 -22.82
N LYS A 190 15.80 0.72 -23.61
CA LYS A 190 15.03 1.15 -24.79
C LYS A 190 14.89 0.05 -25.84
N SER A 191 15.88 -0.85 -25.94
CA SER A 191 15.88 -1.93 -26.94
C SER A 191 14.95 -3.08 -26.56
N ASN A 192 14.87 -3.46 -25.28
CA ASN A 192 14.14 -4.65 -24.84
C ASN A 192 12.74 -4.40 -24.27
N LEU A 193 12.43 -3.23 -23.71
CA LEU A 193 11.11 -2.97 -23.12
C LEU A 193 10.00 -2.98 -24.17
N ASP A 194 8.91 -3.65 -23.87
CA ASP A 194 7.63 -3.39 -24.52
C ASP A 194 7.04 -2.11 -23.91
N LEU A 195 7.20 -0.99 -24.62
CA LEU A 195 6.83 0.33 -24.12
C LEU A 195 5.33 0.49 -23.99
N GLU A 196 4.55 -0.10 -24.89
CA GLU A 196 3.09 0.05 -24.86
C GLU A 196 2.49 -0.72 -23.69
N LYS A 197 2.89 -1.98 -23.50
CA LYS A 197 2.43 -2.80 -22.37
C LYS A 197 2.91 -2.22 -21.04
N SER A 198 4.20 -1.87 -20.95
CA SER A 198 4.79 -1.31 -19.72
C SER A 198 4.18 0.04 -19.35
N TRP A 199 3.93 0.93 -20.33
CA TRP A 199 3.26 2.20 -20.07
C TRP A 199 1.79 2.00 -19.70
N THR A 200 1.06 1.13 -20.40
CA THR A 200 -0.33 0.80 -20.05
C THR A 200 -0.43 0.30 -18.61
N PHE A 201 0.53 -0.53 -18.18
CA PHE A 201 0.60 -1.04 -16.81
C PHE A 201 0.78 0.09 -15.80
N ILE A 202 1.83 0.91 -15.94
CA ILE A 202 2.11 2.03 -15.04
C ILE A 202 0.96 3.04 -15.02
N ARG A 203 0.40 3.35 -16.19
CA ARG A 203 -0.75 4.23 -16.31
C ARG A 203 -1.94 3.69 -15.53
N SER A 204 -2.23 2.39 -15.66
CA SER A 204 -3.30 1.71 -14.93
C SER A 204 -3.08 1.72 -13.41
N VAL A 205 -1.84 1.48 -12.95
CA VAL A 205 -1.50 1.65 -11.52
C VAL A 205 -1.85 3.07 -11.04
N ILE A 206 -1.58 4.10 -11.83
CA ILE A 206 -1.87 5.49 -11.44
C ILE A 206 -3.36 5.82 -11.51
N THR A 207 -4.08 5.33 -12.52
CA THR A 207 -5.46 5.76 -12.79
C THR A 207 -6.53 4.90 -12.14
N ASP A 208 -6.20 3.65 -11.79
CA ASP A 208 -7.18 2.65 -11.36
C ASP A 208 -6.88 2.08 -9.96
N THR A 209 -5.87 2.61 -9.25
CA THR A 209 -5.52 2.19 -7.89
C THR A 209 -5.23 3.38 -6.99
N ASP A 210 -5.12 3.12 -5.68
CA ASP A 210 -4.67 4.11 -4.70
C ASP A 210 -3.16 4.01 -4.50
N VAL A 211 -2.39 4.27 -5.56
CA VAL A 211 -0.91 4.25 -5.51
C VAL A 211 -0.37 5.45 -4.73
N GLU A 212 0.55 5.19 -3.81
CA GLU A 212 1.31 6.21 -3.07
C GLU A 212 2.57 6.62 -3.85
N MET A 213 3.28 5.63 -4.40
CA MET A 213 4.60 5.84 -5.00
C MET A 213 4.99 4.68 -5.93
N ILE A 214 5.73 5.01 -6.99
CA ILE A 214 6.39 4.05 -7.87
C ILE A 214 7.88 4.41 -7.92
N LEU A 215 8.78 3.47 -7.61
CA LEU A 215 10.22 3.67 -7.73
C LEU A 215 10.79 2.88 -8.91
N ILE A 216 11.41 3.61 -9.83
CA ILE A 216 12.08 3.06 -11.01
C ILE A 216 13.37 3.82 -11.32
N ASP A 217 14.29 3.20 -12.04
CA ASP A 217 15.54 3.85 -12.45
C ASP A 217 15.30 5.09 -13.34
N LYS A 218 16.15 6.12 -13.21
CA LYS A 218 15.98 7.39 -13.92
C LYS A 218 16.01 7.21 -15.44
N GLY A 219 16.85 6.30 -15.94
CA GLY A 219 16.91 6.01 -17.37
C GLY A 219 15.64 5.33 -17.88
N VAL A 220 14.92 4.60 -17.03
CA VAL A 220 13.62 4.01 -17.39
C VAL A 220 12.52 5.07 -17.36
N GLN A 221 12.57 6.02 -16.43
CA GLN A 221 11.66 7.18 -16.44
C GLN A 221 11.78 7.95 -17.75
N GLU A 222 13.00 8.26 -18.20
CA GLU A 222 13.24 8.95 -19.46
C GLU A 222 12.64 8.20 -20.66
N ILE A 223 12.83 6.88 -20.73
CA ILE A 223 12.28 6.04 -21.79
C ILE A 223 10.75 6.12 -21.82
N LEU A 224 10.10 5.93 -20.67
CA LEU A 224 8.64 5.89 -20.57
C LEU A 224 8.00 7.28 -20.71
N TYR A 225 8.60 8.31 -20.13
CA TYR A 225 8.14 9.69 -20.26
C TYR A 225 8.12 10.12 -21.74
N ASN A 226 9.22 9.87 -22.47
CA ASN A 226 9.30 10.23 -23.87
C ASN A 226 8.35 9.41 -24.75
N TYR A 227 8.15 8.13 -24.42
CA TYR A 227 7.15 7.30 -25.10
C TYR A 227 5.74 7.83 -24.86
N ALA A 228 5.36 8.10 -23.61
CA ALA A 228 4.06 8.63 -23.22
C ALA A 228 3.76 9.96 -23.92
N LEU A 229 4.73 10.88 -23.93
CA LEU A 229 4.60 12.16 -24.63
C LEU A 229 4.40 11.97 -26.14
N ASN A 230 5.14 11.02 -26.75
CA ASN A 230 5.06 10.74 -28.19
C ASN A 230 3.72 10.14 -28.61
N ILE A 231 3.05 9.38 -27.73
CA ILE A 231 1.70 8.85 -28.00
C ILE A 231 0.59 9.85 -27.64
N GLY A 232 0.93 11.09 -27.28
CA GLY A 232 -0.02 12.17 -27.07
C GLY A 232 -0.51 12.36 -25.62
N GLU A 233 0.14 11.75 -24.62
CA GLU A 233 -0.22 12.03 -23.22
C GLU A 233 0.05 13.49 -22.87
N ASN A 234 -0.84 14.08 -22.07
CA ASN A 234 -0.74 15.48 -21.69
C ASN A 234 0.58 15.75 -20.93
N LYS A 235 1.40 16.66 -21.45
CA LYS A 235 2.71 16.98 -20.89
C LYS A 235 2.65 17.47 -19.43
N ALA A 236 1.67 18.31 -19.08
CA ALA A 236 1.56 18.84 -17.72
C ALA A 236 1.24 17.72 -16.71
N TRP A 237 0.40 16.76 -17.11
CA TRP A 237 0.14 15.56 -16.32
C TRP A 237 1.39 14.70 -16.18
N LEU A 238 2.15 14.46 -17.25
CA LEU A 238 3.42 13.72 -17.18
C LEU A 238 4.44 14.40 -16.25
N ASP A 239 4.59 15.72 -16.32
CA ASP A 239 5.47 16.51 -15.46
C ASP A 239 5.06 16.43 -13.96
N ASP A 240 3.77 16.20 -13.68
CA ASP A 240 3.27 16.02 -12.31
C ASP A 240 3.51 14.60 -11.76
N ILE A 241 3.35 13.57 -12.59
CA ILE A 241 3.50 12.18 -12.14
C ILE A 241 4.94 11.66 -12.19
N PHE A 242 5.83 12.23 -13.01
CA PHE A 242 7.24 11.84 -13.09
C PHE A 242 8.19 12.79 -12.35
N GLN A 243 9.22 12.25 -11.70
CA GLN A 243 10.35 13.03 -11.17
C GLN A 243 11.33 13.46 -12.28
N TYR A 244 11.30 12.82 -13.44
CA TYR A 244 11.97 13.24 -14.67
C TYR A 244 11.00 14.09 -15.51
N PRO A 245 11.47 15.08 -16.30
CA PRO A 245 12.86 15.53 -16.47
C PRO A 245 13.31 16.52 -15.40
N LYS A 246 12.37 17.28 -14.81
CA LYS A 246 12.63 18.26 -13.75
C LYS A 246 12.45 17.60 -12.40
N ARG A 247 13.38 17.80 -11.47
CA ARG A 247 13.35 17.19 -10.13
C ARG A 247 12.09 17.59 -9.35
N ASN A 248 11.03 16.80 -9.48
CA ASN A 248 9.79 16.92 -8.73
C ASN A 248 9.79 15.88 -7.60
N ASN A 249 10.07 16.31 -6.36
CA ASN A 249 10.08 15.39 -5.21
C ASN A 249 8.66 14.95 -4.77
N ARG A 250 7.61 15.55 -5.34
CA ARG A 250 6.20 15.19 -5.06
C ARG A 250 5.61 14.25 -6.11
N ALA A 251 6.33 13.95 -7.19
CA ALA A 251 5.91 13.02 -8.24
C ALA A 251 5.55 11.63 -7.68
N ILE A 252 4.66 10.89 -8.35
CA ILE A 252 4.36 9.50 -7.98
C ILE A 252 5.53 8.60 -8.37
N ILE A 253 6.02 8.75 -9.60
CA ILE A 253 7.14 8.00 -10.18
C ILE A 253 8.45 8.70 -9.81
N ARG A 254 9.30 8.02 -9.03
CA ARG A 254 10.54 8.59 -8.48
C ARG A 254 11.74 7.71 -8.76
N HIS A 255 12.91 8.35 -8.80
CA HIS A 255 14.16 7.65 -9.00
C HIS A 255 14.58 6.88 -7.76
N ALA A 256 14.86 5.60 -7.93
CA ALA A 256 15.63 4.82 -6.98
C ALA A 256 16.73 4.01 -7.68
N LYS A 257 17.96 4.09 -7.14
CA LYS A 257 19.10 3.33 -7.66
C LYS A 257 18.82 1.83 -7.52
N GLY A 258 19.15 1.04 -8.53
CA GLY A 258 18.94 -0.42 -8.55
C GLY A 258 17.58 -0.87 -9.07
N HIS A 259 16.62 0.05 -9.26
CA HIS A 259 15.26 -0.27 -9.70
C HIS A 259 15.15 -0.23 -11.24
N ARG A 260 16.17 -0.78 -11.91
CA ARG A 260 16.16 -0.94 -13.36
C ARG A 260 15.60 -2.31 -13.77
N THR A 261 15.54 -3.24 -12.83
CA THR A 261 15.12 -4.62 -13.06
C THR A 261 13.66 -4.89 -12.70
N HIS A 262 13.04 -3.99 -11.95
CA HIS A 262 11.67 -4.07 -11.45
C HIS A 262 11.14 -2.66 -11.17
N MET A 263 9.82 -2.57 -10.98
CA MET A 263 9.09 -1.44 -10.44
C MET A 263 8.76 -1.73 -8.98
N HIS A 264 9.25 -0.93 -8.04
CA HIS A 264 8.74 -0.97 -6.67
C HIS A 264 7.49 -0.10 -6.61
N VAL A 265 6.34 -0.68 -6.28
CA VAL A 265 5.07 0.04 -6.13
C VAL A 265 4.63 0.02 -4.69
N ARG A 266 4.25 1.17 -4.14
CA ARG A 266 3.59 1.28 -2.84
C ARG A 266 2.17 1.78 -3.01
N PHE A 267 1.24 1.13 -2.34
CA PHE A 267 -0.16 1.53 -2.27
C PHE A 267 -0.50 2.18 -0.93
N TYR A 268 -1.54 3.01 -0.93
CA TYR A 268 -2.13 3.57 0.28
C TYR A 268 -2.82 2.49 1.10
N ASN A 269 -3.64 1.62 0.51
CA ASN A 269 -4.39 0.62 1.28
C ASN A 269 -5.15 1.23 2.48
N PRO A 270 -6.08 2.18 2.24
CA PRO A 270 -6.79 2.89 3.31
C PRO A 270 -7.45 1.97 4.33
N ILE A 271 -8.06 0.88 3.85
CA ILE A 271 -8.84 -0.03 4.69
C ILE A 271 -7.89 -0.76 5.64
N ALA A 272 -6.84 -1.37 5.10
CA ALA A 272 -5.87 -2.12 5.88
C ALA A 272 -5.06 -1.22 6.82
N GLN A 273 -4.71 0.01 6.41
CA GLN A 273 -4.02 0.95 7.29
C GLN A 273 -4.93 1.46 8.41
N GLU A 274 -6.21 1.73 8.14
CA GLU A 274 -7.16 2.16 9.18
C GLU A 274 -7.44 1.03 10.18
N ALA A 275 -7.64 -0.19 9.70
CA ALA A 275 -7.78 -1.36 10.56
C ALA A 275 -6.50 -1.59 11.41
N GLY A 276 -5.32 -1.49 10.79
CA GLY A 276 -4.04 -1.60 11.48
C GLY A 276 -3.81 -0.48 12.51
N ARG A 277 -4.29 0.74 12.23
CA ARG A 277 -4.26 1.88 13.14
C ARG A 277 -5.04 1.59 14.42
N ARG A 278 -6.30 1.16 14.27
CA ARG A 278 -7.20 0.87 15.38
C ARG A 278 -6.80 -0.36 16.17
N ALA A 279 -6.28 -1.39 15.50
CA ALA A 279 -5.84 -2.62 16.14
C ALA A 279 -4.53 -2.48 16.91
N TYR A 280 -3.74 -1.43 16.67
CA TYR A 280 -2.36 -1.38 17.12
C TYR A 280 -2.17 -1.59 18.63
N THR A 281 -2.94 -0.88 19.46
CA THR A 281 -2.82 -0.98 20.92
C THR A 281 -3.11 -2.41 21.37
N TYR A 282 -4.22 -2.98 20.91
CA TYR A 282 -4.59 -4.36 21.18
C TYR A 282 -3.50 -5.36 20.76
N LEU A 283 -2.97 -5.22 19.54
CA LEU A 283 -1.95 -6.12 19.00
C LEU A 283 -0.62 -6.03 19.76
N VAL A 284 -0.23 -4.83 20.20
CA VAL A 284 1.00 -4.62 20.99
C VAL A 284 0.85 -5.14 22.41
N ASP A 285 -0.26 -4.82 23.09
CA ASP A 285 -0.49 -5.20 24.49
C ASP A 285 -0.59 -6.72 24.64
N ASN A 286 -1.17 -7.39 23.64
CA ASN A 286 -1.25 -8.85 23.56
C ASN A 286 -0.02 -9.52 22.91
N LYS A 287 1.04 -8.76 22.61
CA LYS A 287 2.31 -9.27 22.03
C LYS A 287 2.16 -10.02 20.70
N LEU A 288 1.11 -9.70 19.93
CA LEU A 288 0.85 -10.25 18.61
C LEU A 288 1.74 -9.60 17.53
N ILE A 289 2.16 -8.36 17.76
CA ILE A 289 3.14 -7.66 16.93
C ILE A 289 4.24 -7.02 17.77
N GLN A 290 5.35 -6.68 17.13
CA GLN A 290 6.36 -5.83 17.73
C GLN A 290 5.97 -4.35 17.61
N PRO A 291 6.18 -3.52 18.64
CA PRO A 291 5.90 -2.09 18.56
C PRO A 291 6.64 -1.42 17.39
N THR A 292 5.93 -0.56 16.67
CA THR A 292 6.51 0.21 15.58
C THR A 292 7.59 1.15 16.11
N ARG A 293 8.78 1.11 15.50
CA ARG A 293 9.88 1.99 15.88
C ARG A 293 9.72 3.35 15.20
N SER A 294 9.75 4.42 16.00
CA SER A 294 9.99 5.78 15.52
C SER A 294 11.38 5.90 14.92
N TYR A 295 11.53 6.76 13.92
CA TYR A 295 12.84 7.23 13.49
C TYR A 295 12.90 8.75 13.58
N ALA A 296 13.87 9.27 14.32
CA ALA A 296 14.27 10.66 14.18
C ALA A 296 15.12 10.82 12.92
N HIS A 297 14.86 11.86 12.13
CA HIS A 297 15.71 12.22 11.01
C HIS A 297 16.80 13.17 11.50
N HIS A 298 18.02 12.67 11.70
CA HIS A 298 19.15 13.45 12.16
C HIS A 298 20.05 13.86 11.00
N LYS A 299 20.26 15.17 10.80
CA LYS A 299 21.25 15.68 9.85
C LYS A 299 22.61 15.68 10.53
N VAL A 300 23.48 14.75 10.11
CA VAL A 300 24.79 14.51 10.75
C VAL A 300 25.67 15.76 10.63
N LYS A 301 26.21 16.22 11.75
CA LYS A 301 27.16 17.34 11.85
C LYS A 301 28.59 16.83 11.72
N LYS A 302 29.52 17.73 11.37
CA LYS A 302 30.95 17.41 11.28
C LYS A 302 31.43 16.84 12.63
N GLY A 303 32.13 15.70 12.60
CA GLY A 303 32.69 15.04 13.79
C GLY A 303 31.76 14.05 14.50
N GLN A 304 30.47 13.95 14.13
CA GLN A 304 29.59 12.95 14.72
C GLN A 304 29.84 11.54 14.17
N THR A 305 29.72 10.53 15.03
CA THR A 305 29.85 9.11 14.71
C THR A 305 28.55 8.37 14.97
N LEU A 306 28.42 7.13 14.47
CA LEU A 306 27.27 6.29 14.85
C LEU A 306 27.20 6.03 16.35
N GLY A 307 28.33 5.91 17.04
CA GLY A 307 28.38 5.74 18.49
C GLY A 307 27.83 6.97 19.22
N TYR A 308 28.20 8.17 18.77
CA TYR A 308 27.64 9.42 19.27
C TYR A 308 26.11 9.44 19.11
N LEU A 309 25.61 9.15 17.92
CA LEU A 309 24.17 9.16 17.64
C LEU A 309 23.42 8.07 18.43
N ALA A 310 24.01 6.89 18.57
CA ALA A 310 23.43 5.80 19.35
C ALA A 310 23.24 6.19 20.81
N LYS A 311 24.26 6.82 21.42
CA LYS A 311 24.19 7.32 22.78
C LYS A 311 23.14 8.44 22.93
N ASP A 312 23.20 9.44 22.06
CA ASP A 312 22.33 10.63 22.09
C ASP A 312 20.84 10.27 21.96
N TYR A 313 20.52 9.35 21.04
CA TYR A 313 19.15 8.91 20.80
C TYR A 313 18.72 7.69 21.64
N ARG A 314 19.57 7.22 22.57
CA ARG A 314 19.32 6.04 23.41
C ARG A 314 18.96 4.80 22.59
N THR A 315 19.69 4.57 21.52
CA THR A 315 19.54 3.44 20.59
C THR A 315 20.86 2.71 20.42
N SER A 316 20.95 1.75 19.50
CA SER A 316 22.19 1.01 19.22
C SER A 316 22.78 1.36 17.85
N VAL A 317 24.10 1.27 17.73
CA VAL A 317 24.81 1.41 16.44
C VAL A 317 24.23 0.42 15.42
N SER A 318 23.98 -0.83 15.84
CA SER A 318 23.37 -1.85 15.00
C SER A 318 21.98 -1.42 14.50
N ALA A 319 21.12 -0.88 15.37
CA ALA A 319 19.80 -0.41 14.99
C ALA A 319 19.87 0.78 14.00
N ILE A 320 20.80 1.72 14.19
CA ILE A 320 21.01 2.83 13.24
C ILE A 320 21.50 2.31 11.89
N LYS A 321 22.46 1.37 11.88
CA LYS A 321 22.95 0.76 10.63
C LYS A 321 21.82 0.05 9.90
N GLN A 322 21.04 -0.74 10.63
CA GLN A 322 19.90 -1.48 10.12
C GLN A 322 18.83 -0.55 9.51
N ALA A 323 18.55 0.58 10.16
CA ALA A 323 17.58 1.59 9.71
C ALA A 323 17.99 2.33 8.42
N ASN A 324 19.29 2.40 8.13
CA ASN A 324 19.86 3.15 7.01
C ASN A 324 20.56 2.25 5.99
N SER A 325 20.41 0.92 6.10
CA SER A 325 21.09 -0.08 5.29
C SER A 325 22.61 0.15 5.18
N LEU A 326 23.25 0.52 6.29
CA LEU A 326 24.69 0.77 6.34
C LEU A 326 25.45 -0.53 6.59
N LYS A 327 26.38 -0.85 5.69
CA LYS A 327 27.30 -1.98 5.86
C LYS A 327 28.44 -1.66 6.83
N SER A 328 28.93 -0.42 6.80
CA SER A 328 30.02 0.06 7.67
C SER A 328 29.53 1.09 8.69
N ASN A 329 30.44 1.56 9.56
CA ASN A 329 30.16 2.61 10.55
C ASN A 329 30.36 4.03 10.00
N VAL A 330 30.64 4.16 8.70
CA VAL A 330 30.94 5.44 8.05
C VAL A 330 29.65 6.21 7.80
N ILE A 331 29.55 7.41 8.37
CA ILE A 331 28.49 8.38 8.11
C ILE A 331 29.04 9.69 7.56
N ARG A 332 28.27 10.37 6.71
CA ARG A 332 28.69 11.61 6.05
C ARG A 332 28.05 12.81 6.71
N ALA A 333 28.88 13.79 7.07
CA ALA A 333 28.39 15.09 7.52
C ALA A 333 27.48 15.72 6.44
N GLY A 334 26.45 16.43 6.88
CA GLY A 334 25.42 17.04 6.05
C GLY A 334 24.31 16.09 5.58
N LYS A 335 24.50 14.76 5.64
CA LYS A 335 23.50 13.78 5.23
C LYS A 335 22.49 13.51 6.35
N LEU A 336 21.24 13.30 5.96
CA LEU A 336 20.14 12.89 6.84
C LEU A 336 20.18 11.37 7.06
N TYR A 337 20.10 10.93 8.32
CA TYR A 337 20.04 9.53 8.71
C TYR A 337 18.83 9.27 9.61
N ARG A 338 18.25 8.07 9.49
CA ARG A 338 17.13 7.60 10.31
C ARG A 338 17.65 6.98 11.60
N ILE A 339 17.31 7.57 12.74
CA ILE A 339 17.78 7.13 14.05
C ILE A 339 16.60 6.51 14.83
N PRO A 340 16.59 5.18 15.04
CA PRO A 340 15.49 4.53 15.76
C PRO A 340 15.40 5.06 17.19
N GLN A 341 14.21 5.42 17.66
CA GLN A 341 13.99 5.83 19.05
C GLN A 341 13.50 4.65 19.89
N LYS A 342 13.95 4.57 21.15
CA LYS A 342 13.62 3.46 22.08
C LYS A 342 12.16 3.50 22.58
N SER A 343 11.56 4.68 22.59
CA SER A 343 10.14 4.86 22.94
C SER A 343 9.29 4.41 21.75
N GLY A 344 8.60 3.28 21.89
CA GLY A 344 7.57 2.88 20.92
C GLY A 344 6.59 4.03 20.73
N ILE A 345 6.29 4.37 19.47
CA ILE A 345 5.25 5.36 19.19
C ILE A 345 3.91 4.74 19.59
N LYS A 346 3.09 5.49 20.35
CA LYS A 346 1.63 5.33 20.27
C LYS A 346 1.25 5.68 18.84
N MET A 347 0.82 4.69 18.04
CA MET A 347 0.57 4.87 16.61
C MET A 347 -0.22 6.14 16.30
N VAL A 348 0.02 6.69 15.09
CA VAL A 348 -0.68 7.88 14.60
C VAL A 348 -2.16 7.69 14.85
N GLN A 349 -2.75 8.52 15.72
CA GLN A 349 -4.16 8.39 16.09
C GLN A 349 -5.06 8.83 14.94
N GLU A 350 -4.58 9.70 14.05
CA GLU A 350 -5.39 10.21 12.96
C GLU A 350 -5.47 9.22 11.78
N PRO A 351 -6.68 9.04 11.21
CA PRO A 351 -6.85 8.28 9.97
C PRO A 351 -6.00 8.84 8.83
N ILE A 352 -5.57 7.97 7.91
CA ILE A 352 -4.80 8.41 6.74
C ILE A 352 -5.64 9.32 5.82
N SER A 353 -5.02 10.40 5.36
CA SER A 353 -5.56 11.24 4.28
C SER A 353 -5.00 10.77 2.94
N ILE A 354 -5.86 10.27 2.06
CA ILE A 354 -5.50 9.92 0.68
C ILE A 354 -5.66 11.18 -0.18
N PRO A 355 -4.62 11.59 -0.94
CA PRO A 355 -4.74 12.69 -1.88
C PRO A 355 -5.63 12.29 -3.05
N GLU A 356 -6.22 13.27 -3.73
CA GLU A 356 -6.95 12.99 -4.97
C GLU A 356 -6.07 12.30 -6.00
N ARG A 357 -6.67 11.36 -6.73
CA ARG A 357 -5.98 10.60 -7.77
C ARG A 357 -5.56 11.55 -8.89
N ARG A 358 -4.29 11.50 -9.30
CA ARG A 358 -3.73 12.32 -10.38
C ARG A 358 -4.13 11.74 -11.73
N LEU A 359 -5.37 11.97 -12.12
CA LEU A 359 -5.89 11.52 -13.41
C LEU A 359 -5.37 12.40 -14.56
N PRO A 360 -5.13 11.83 -15.75
CA PRO A 360 -4.83 12.63 -16.93
C PRO A 360 -6.04 13.52 -17.24
N SER A 361 -5.77 14.76 -17.66
CA SER A 361 -6.81 15.66 -18.16
C SER A 361 -7.56 14.98 -19.31
N LEU A 362 -8.88 15.16 -19.36
CA LEU A 362 -9.66 14.72 -20.52
C LEU A 362 -9.11 15.45 -21.75
N VAL A 363 -8.58 14.69 -22.70
CA VAL A 363 -8.43 15.21 -24.05
C VAL A 363 -9.86 15.39 -24.54
N LEU A 364 -10.32 16.63 -24.64
CA LEU A 364 -11.52 16.92 -25.41
C LEU A 364 -11.22 16.41 -26.82
N ALA A 365 -11.93 15.38 -27.26
CA ALA A 365 -11.85 14.95 -28.64
C ALA A 365 -12.47 16.08 -29.47
N ASP A 366 -11.62 16.80 -30.20
CA ASP A 366 -12.05 17.78 -31.21
C ASP A 366 -12.71 17.10 -32.41
#